data_AF-A0A0F5N2A9-F1
#
_entry.id   AF-A0A0F5N2A9-F1
#
_cell.length_a   1.000
_cell.length_b   1.000
_cell.length_c   1.000
_cell.angle_alpha   90.00
_cell.angle_beta   90.00
_cell.angle_gamma   90.00
#
_symmetry.space_group_name_H-M   'P 1'
#
loop_
_entity.id
_entity.type
_entity.pdbx_description
1 polymer ?
#
loop_
_entity_poly.entity_id
_entity_poly.type
_entity_poly.pdbx_seq_one_letter_code
_entity_poly.pdbx_strand_id
1 'polypeptide(L)'
;MSWLTRILGLGRVTEPAGTLPPAATDQPTGVAGSLQIRHVDAGSCNGCEIEISGAFGPVYDAERFGARLVASPRHADALLVTGVVTRNMAEPLRNTLEATPQPRTVIACGDCALNRGVFTQAYGAVGAVGEIVPVDVEIPGCPPTPETILAALRSVTGR
;
A
#
# COMPACT_ATOMS: atom_id res chain seq x y z
N MET A 1 8.29 39.65 -21.76
CA MET A 1 7.45 38.48 -22.08
C MET A 1 6.46 38.27 -20.96
N SER A 2 5.16 38.14 -21.28
CA SER A 2 4.10 37.99 -20.28
C SER A 2 4.17 36.62 -19.59
N TRP A 3 3.85 36.58 -18.30
CA TRP A 3 3.84 35.35 -17.49
C TRP A 3 2.90 34.29 -18.08
N LEU A 4 1.80 34.72 -18.72
CA LEU A 4 0.86 33.86 -19.43
C LEU A 4 1.51 33.12 -20.60
N THR A 5 2.42 33.77 -21.34
CA THR A 5 3.12 33.16 -22.47
C THR A 5 4.10 32.07 -22.01
N ARG A 6 4.67 32.22 -20.80
CA ARG A 6 5.53 31.19 -20.19
C ARG A 6 4.75 30.00 -19.69
N ILE A 7 3.60 30.19 -19.04
CA ILE A 7 2.72 29.10 -18.60
C ILE A 7 2.28 28.25 -19.79
N LEU A 8 1.81 28.92 -20.86
CA LEU A 8 1.35 28.23 -22.06
C LEU A 8 2.51 27.54 -22.80
N GLY A 9 3.71 28.12 -22.78
CA GLY A 9 4.90 27.54 -23.43
C GLY A 9 5.53 26.36 -22.68
N LEU A 10 5.48 26.35 -21.34
CA LEU A 10 6.01 25.24 -20.53
C LEU A 10 5.11 24.00 -20.57
N GLY A 11 3.80 24.17 -20.76
CA GLY A 11 2.85 23.06 -20.74
C GLY A 11 2.80 22.33 -19.38
N ARG A 12 2.26 21.11 -19.36
CA ARG A 12 2.34 20.22 -18.19
C ARG A 12 3.73 19.61 -18.13
N VAL A 13 4.51 20.00 -17.12
CA VAL A 13 5.88 19.51 -16.87
C VAL A 13 5.89 18.11 -16.26
N THR A 14 4.75 17.67 -15.71
CA THR A 14 4.60 16.34 -15.13
C THR A 14 4.46 15.27 -16.21
N GLU A 15 5.21 14.18 -16.08
CA GLU A 15 5.04 13.00 -16.91
C GLU A 15 3.58 12.50 -16.85
N PRO A 16 3.03 12.00 -17.97
CA PRO A 16 1.69 11.43 -17.97
C PRO A 16 1.67 10.24 -17.00
N ALA A 17 0.67 10.22 -16.11
CA ALA A 17 0.46 9.10 -15.20
C ALA A 17 0.32 7.80 -15.99
N GLY A 18 1.01 6.75 -15.55
CA GLY A 18 0.85 5.41 -16.12
C GLY A 18 -0.57 4.88 -15.94
N THR A 19 -0.88 3.76 -16.60
CA THR A 19 -2.14 3.06 -16.36
C THR A 19 -2.19 2.58 -14.91
N LEU A 20 -3.26 2.93 -14.20
CA LEU A 20 -3.50 2.43 -12.86
C LEU A 20 -3.56 0.90 -12.89
N PRO A 21 -2.91 0.21 -11.94
CA PRO A 21 -3.06 -1.22 -11.78
C PRO A 21 -4.55 -1.59 -11.64
N PRO A 22 -5.01 -2.70 -12.25
CA PRO A 22 -6.36 -3.18 -12.01
C PRO A 22 -6.50 -3.46 -10.51
N ALA A 23 -7.56 -2.94 -9.90
CA ALA A 23 -7.86 -3.24 -8.49
C ALA A 23 -8.16 -4.74 -8.38
N ALA A 24 -7.24 -5.50 -7.80
CA ALA A 24 -7.46 -6.90 -7.47
C ALA A 24 -8.03 -6.98 -6.06
N THR A 25 -9.34 -7.20 -5.96
CA THR A 25 -10.10 -7.38 -4.72
C THR A 25 -10.68 -8.79 -4.61
N ASP A 26 -9.96 -9.80 -5.09
CA ASP A 26 -10.34 -11.18 -4.82
C ASP A 26 -10.09 -11.49 -3.34
N GLN A 27 -11.04 -12.19 -2.71
CA GLN A 27 -10.94 -12.56 -1.30
C GLN A 27 -9.79 -13.54 -1.08
N PRO A 28 -8.77 -13.20 -0.27
CA PRO A 28 -7.71 -14.15 0.03
C PRO A 28 -8.25 -15.30 0.88
N THR A 29 -7.91 -16.52 0.51
CA THR A 29 -8.31 -17.73 1.24
C THR A 29 -7.64 -17.77 2.62
N GLY A 30 -8.44 -17.73 3.69
CA GLY A 30 -8.03 -18.16 5.04
C GLY A 30 -8.22 -17.15 6.17
N VAL A 31 -8.42 -15.85 5.87
CA VAL A 31 -8.68 -14.82 6.89
C VAL A 31 -9.97 -14.07 6.55
N ALA A 32 -10.89 -13.95 7.50
CA ALA A 32 -12.16 -13.26 7.33
C ALA A 32 -12.73 -12.78 8.67
N GLY A 33 -13.57 -11.74 8.62
CA GLY A 33 -14.31 -11.21 9.76
C GLY A 33 -13.50 -10.32 10.71
N SER A 34 -12.38 -10.81 11.25
CA SER A 34 -11.48 -10.06 12.13
C SER A 34 -10.05 -10.17 11.59
N LEU A 35 -9.51 -9.05 11.13
CA LEU A 35 -8.22 -8.95 10.46
C LEU A 35 -7.25 -8.12 11.32
N GLN A 36 -6.27 -8.77 11.94
CA GLN A 36 -5.18 -8.06 12.61
C GLN A 36 -4.09 -7.71 11.60
N ILE A 37 -3.84 -6.42 11.38
CA ILE A 37 -2.98 -5.91 10.32
C ILE A 37 -1.69 -5.35 10.93
N ARG A 38 -0.55 -5.82 10.45
CA ARG A 38 0.74 -5.16 10.69
C ARG A 38 1.11 -4.32 9.47
N HIS A 39 1.14 -3.01 9.65
CA HIS A 39 1.68 -2.09 8.63
C HIS A 39 3.20 -2.20 8.54
N VAL A 40 3.75 -2.25 7.33
CA VAL A 40 5.19 -2.29 7.07
C VAL A 40 5.52 -1.24 6.02
N ASP A 41 6.24 -0.20 6.45
CA ASP A 41 6.83 0.77 5.54
C ASP A 41 8.14 0.19 4.96
N ALA A 42 8.16 -0.07 3.66
CA ALA A 42 9.33 -0.60 2.95
C ALA A 42 10.21 0.48 2.27
N GLY A 43 9.83 1.75 2.38
CA GLY A 43 10.48 2.87 1.69
C GLY A 43 9.49 3.93 1.17
N SER A 44 8.45 4.21 1.95
CA SER A 44 7.40 5.18 1.64
C SER A 44 7.85 6.61 1.92
N CYS A 45 7.12 7.57 1.35
CA CYS A 45 7.27 9.00 1.62
C CYS A 45 6.34 9.52 2.74
N ASN A 46 5.72 8.62 3.51
CA ASN A 46 4.66 8.88 4.50
C ASN A 46 3.28 9.26 3.93
N GLY A 47 3.13 9.37 2.60
CA GLY A 47 1.84 9.74 1.99
C GLY A 47 0.76 8.68 2.21
N CYS A 48 1.09 7.39 1.99
CA CYS A 48 0.13 6.31 2.19
C CYS A 48 -0.19 6.13 3.67
N GLU A 49 0.77 6.35 4.56
CA GLU A 49 0.65 6.23 6.01
C GLU A 49 -0.34 7.24 6.61
N ILE A 50 -0.37 8.46 6.06
CA ILE A 50 -1.35 9.48 6.44
C ILE A 50 -2.76 9.01 6.07
N GLU A 51 -2.96 8.49 4.86
CA GLU A 51 -4.28 8.00 4.42
C GLU A 51 -4.70 6.71 5.15
N ILE A 52 -3.75 5.82 5.47
CA ILE A 52 -3.99 4.67 6.35
C ILE A 52 -4.44 5.17 7.73
N SER A 53 -3.74 6.13 8.31
CA SER A 53 -4.13 6.72 9.60
C SER A 53 -5.52 7.38 9.52
N GLY A 54 -5.86 8.00 8.38
CA GLY A 54 -7.19 8.50 8.08
C GLY A 54 -8.25 7.41 8.05
N ALA A 55 -7.97 6.28 7.39
CA ALA A 55 -8.88 5.13 7.29
C ALA A 55 -9.19 4.49 8.67
N PHE A 56 -8.22 4.47 9.58
CA PHE A 56 -8.41 4.04 10.97
C PHE A 56 -8.86 5.17 11.92
N GLY A 57 -8.97 6.40 11.40
CA GLY A 57 -9.49 7.55 12.15
C GLY A 57 -11.01 7.51 12.32
N PRO A 58 -11.58 8.39 13.16
CA PRO A 58 -12.99 8.34 13.54
C PRO A 58 -13.99 8.61 12.41
N VAL A 59 -13.54 9.14 11.27
CA VAL A 59 -14.39 9.46 10.12
C VAL A 59 -14.72 8.19 9.31
N TYR A 60 -13.70 7.36 9.05
CA TYR A 60 -13.82 6.16 8.23
C TYR A 60 -13.93 4.89 9.07
N ASP A 61 -13.28 4.89 10.24
CA ASP A 61 -13.34 3.87 11.28
C ASP A 61 -13.25 2.45 10.73
N ALA A 62 -12.10 2.07 10.16
CA ALA A 62 -11.90 0.72 9.63
C ALA A 62 -12.09 -0.39 10.70
N GLU A 63 -11.92 -0.09 11.99
CA GLU A 63 -12.08 -1.05 13.08
C GLU A 63 -13.49 -1.61 13.19
N ARG A 64 -14.52 -0.83 12.87
CA ARG A 64 -15.91 -1.33 12.85
C ARG A 64 -16.13 -2.47 11.86
N PHE A 65 -15.31 -2.56 10.82
CA PHE A 65 -15.38 -3.60 9.79
C PHE A 65 -14.44 -4.78 10.08
N GLY A 66 -13.85 -4.81 11.28
CA GLY A 66 -13.03 -5.91 11.76
C GLY A 66 -11.55 -5.79 11.40
N ALA A 67 -11.10 -4.68 10.80
CA ALA A 67 -9.69 -4.43 10.51
C ALA A 67 -9.04 -3.69 11.68
N ARG A 68 -7.94 -4.17 12.24
CA ARG A 68 -7.27 -3.52 13.38
C ARG A 68 -5.76 -3.51 13.20
N LEU A 69 -5.11 -2.39 13.52
CA LEU A 69 -3.65 -2.30 13.49
C LEU A 69 -3.02 -2.96 14.73
N VAL A 70 -2.02 -3.82 14.50
CA VAL A 70 -1.23 -4.47 15.56
C VAL A 70 0.25 -4.14 15.43
N ALA A 71 0.93 -4.05 16.58
CA ALA A 71 2.34 -3.69 16.63
C ALA A 71 3.29 -4.83 16.22
N SER A 72 2.92 -6.07 16.51
CA SER A 72 3.77 -7.25 16.28
C SER A 72 3.28 -8.05 15.07
N PRO A 73 4.16 -8.43 14.13
CA PRO A 73 3.78 -9.34 13.04
C PRO A 73 3.35 -10.72 13.54
N ARG A 74 3.76 -11.13 14.75
CA ARG A 74 3.34 -12.40 15.37
C ARG A 74 1.87 -12.41 15.81
N HIS A 75 1.25 -11.24 15.92
CA HIS A 75 -0.17 -11.07 16.24
C HIS A 75 -0.98 -10.65 15.01
N ALA A 76 -0.38 -10.66 13.83
CA ALA A 76 -1.00 -10.21 12.60
C ALA A 76 -1.48 -11.40 11.77
N ASP A 77 -2.63 -11.22 11.14
CA ASP A 77 -3.22 -12.08 10.13
C ASP A 77 -3.05 -11.45 8.72
N ALA A 78 -2.63 -10.19 8.65
CA ALA A 78 -2.29 -9.53 7.40
C ALA A 78 -1.13 -8.56 7.54
N LEU A 79 -0.40 -8.38 6.43
CA LEU A 79 0.60 -7.34 6.26
C LEU A 79 0.06 -6.28 5.30
N LEU A 80 0.09 -5.02 5.71
CA LEU A 80 -0.20 -3.87 4.85
C LEU A 80 1.13 -3.18 4.52
N VAL A 81 1.63 -3.38 3.32
CA VAL A 81 2.97 -2.94 2.91
C VAL A 81 2.85 -1.69 2.03
N THR A 82 3.62 -0.66 2.35
CA THR A 82 3.65 0.61 1.63
C THR A 82 5.05 0.94 1.12
N GLY A 83 5.10 1.80 0.11
CA GLY A 83 6.34 2.34 -0.43
C GLY A 83 7.04 1.42 -1.44
N VAL A 84 8.05 1.98 -2.10
CA VAL A 84 8.95 1.19 -2.94
C VAL A 84 9.89 0.39 -2.04
N VAL A 85 10.15 -0.88 -2.34
CA VAL A 85 11.02 -1.68 -1.48
C VAL A 85 12.46 -1.24 -1.67
N THR A 86 12.99 -0.54 -0.65
CA THR A 86 14.39 -0.11 -0.64
C THR A 86 15.34 -1.28 -0.40
N ARG A 87 16.60 -1.15 -0.82
CA ARG A 87 17.63 -2.19 -0.60
C ARG A 87 17.72 -2.64 0.84
N ASN A 88 17.65 -1.69 1.77
CA ASN A 88 17.75 -1.93 3.19
C ASN A 88 16.48 -2.57 3.78
N MET A 89 15.32 -2.40 3.14
CA MET A 89 14.04 -2.96 3.60
C MET A 89 13.70 -4.31 2.98
N ALA A 90 14.40 -4.76 1.93
CA ALA A 90 14.10 -6.02 1.27
C ALA A 90 14.22 -7.25 2.19
N GLU A 91 15.23 -7.30 3.06
CA GLU A 91 15.40 -8.38 4.04
C GLU A 91 14.44 -8.24 5.24
N PRO A 92 14.32 -7.07 5.89
CA PRO A 92 13.31 -6.86 6.94
C PRO A 92 11.88 -7.19 6.52
N LEU A 93 11.49 -6.90 5.28
CA LEU A 93 10.17 -7.25 4.75
C LEU A 93 9.96 -8.77 4.69
N ARG A 94 10.95 -9.52 4.19
CA ARG A 94 10.89 -11.00 4.16
C ARG A 94 10.84 -11.60 5.56
N ASN A 95 11.68 -11.08 6.47
CA ASN A 95 11.71 -11.54 7.86
C ASN A 95 10.38 -11.26 8.58
N THR A 96 9.73 -10.13 8.25
CA THR A 96 8.41 -9.79 8.78
C THR A 96 7.34 -10.77 8.28
N LEU A 97 7.35 -11.10 6.98
CA LEU A 97 6.45 -12.10 6.41
C LEU A 97 6.64 -13.49 7.03
N GLU A 98 7.89 -13.90 7.25
CA GLU A 98 8.21 -15.17 7.89
C GLU A 98 7.76 -15.22 9.36
N ALA A 99 7.84 -14.09 10.07
CA ALA A 99 7.39 -13.97 11.45
C ALA A 99 5.86 -13.92 11.60
N THR A 100 5.11 -13.72 10.51
CA THR A 100 3.65 -13.70 10.50
C THR A 100 3.07 -15.12 10.39
N PRO A 101 2.21 -15.55 11.34
CA PRO A 101 1.57 -16.86 11.31
C PRO A 101 0.79 -17.14 10.02
N GLN A 102 0.55 -18.41 9.70
CA GLN A 102 -0.40 -18.80 8.65
C GLN A 102 -1.74 -19.24 9.28
N PRO A 103 -2.89 -18.97 8.63
CA PRO A 103 -3.07 -18.27 7.36
C PRO A 103 -2.83 -16.75 7.45
N ARG A 104 -2.29 -16.13 6.39
CA ARG A 104 -2.05 -14.67 6.32
C ARG A 104 -2.32 -14.09 4.94
N THR A 105 -2.54 -12.78 4.89
CA THR A 105 -2.73 -12.00 3.65
C THR A 105 -1.69 -10.88 3.52
N VAL A 106 -1.12 -10.68 2.34
CA VAL A 106 -0.23 -9.56 2.02
C VAL A 106 -0.95 -8.56 1.13
N ILE A 107 -1.06 -7.33 1.60
CA ILE A 107 -1.74 -6.22 0.93
C ILE A 107 -0.69 -5.18 0.55
N ALA A 108 -0.52 -4.93 -0.74
CA ALA A 108 0.34 -3.85 -1.23
C ALA A 108 -0.49 -2.56 -1.39
N CYS A 109 -0.01 -1.45 -0.82
CA CYS A 109 -0.74 -0.19 -0.80
C CYS A 109 0.06 0.95 -1.42
N GLY A 110 -0.52 1.52 -2.48
CA GLY A 110 0.00 2.65 -3.22
C GLY A 110 0.85 2.26 -4.43
N ASP A 111 0.92 3.14 -5.42
CA ASP A 111 1.57 2.87 -6.71
C ASP A 111 3.06 2.51 -6.55
N CYS A 112 3.75 3.13 -5.60
CA CYS A 112 5.14 2.78 -5.29
C CYS A 112 5.30 1.30 -4.86
N ALA A 113 4.31 0.75 -4.15
CA ALA A 113 4.30 -0.64 -3.72
C ALA A 113 3.91 -1.60 -4.84
N LEU A 114 3.07 -1.17 -5.79
CA LEU A 114 2.56 -2.01 -6.88
C LEU A 114 3.51 -2.03 -8.09
N ASN A 115 4.04 -0.87 -8.49
CA ASN A 115 4.79 -0.71 -9.74
C ASN A 115 6.05 0.16 -9.62
N ARG A 116 6.52 0.41 -8.40
CA ARG A 116 7.67 1.30 -8.07
C ARG A 116 7.39 2.79 -8.29
N GLY A 117 6.26 3.16 -8.90
CA GLY A 117 5.86 4.54 -9.16
C GLY A 117 6.97 5.38 -9.79
N VAL A 118 7.19 6.57 -9.24
CA VAL A 118 8.25 7.49 -9.66
C VAL A 118 9.67 6.96 -9.43
N PHE A 119 9.84 5.87 -8.68
CA PHE A 119 11.13 5.27 -8.32
C PHE A 119 11.54 4.09 -9.20
N THR A 120 10.89 3.90 -10.35
CA THR A 120 11.14 2.77 -11.27
C THR A 120 12.63 2.58 -11.62
N GLN A 121 13.37 3.68 -11.79
CA GLN A 121 14.80 3.70 -12.14
C GLN A 121 15.72 4.08 -10.97
N ALA A 122 15.18 4.19 -9.75
CA ALA A 122 15.98 4.60 -8.60
C ALA A 122 16.99 3.50 -8.22
N TYR A 123 18.28 3.83 -8.23
CA TYR A 123 19.26 3.05 -7.44
C TYR A 123 18.76 3.09 -5.99
N GLY A 124 18.79 2.05 -5.19
CA GLY A 124 18.32 2.14 -3.80
C GLY A 124 16.91 1.62 -3.64
N ALA A 125 16.09 1.65 -4.70
CA ALA A 125 14.97 0.73 -4.84
C ALA A 125 15.48 -0.64 -5.34
N VAL A 126 14.87 -1.72 -4.84
CA VAL A 126 15.05 -3.09 -5.35
C VAL A 126 13.90 -3.46 -6.27
N GLY A 127 12.67 -3.11 -5.88
CA GLY A 127 11.49 -3.38 -6.69
C GLY A 127 10.18 -2.98 -6.02
N ALA A 128 9.07 -3.34 -6.68
CA ALA A 128 7.74 -3.31 -6.11
C ALA A 128 7.57 -4.43 -5.08
N VAL A 129 6.59 -4.34 -4.18
CA VAL A 129 6.36 -5.33 -3.11
C VAL A 129 6.16 -6.73 -3.69
N GLY A 130 5.38 -6.86 -4.78
CA GLY A 130 5.10 -8.13 -5.46
C GLY A 130 6.34 -8.83 -6.05
N GLU A 131 7.45 -8.10 -6.23
CA GLU A 131 8.72 -8.68 -6.69
C GLU A 131 9.57 -9.23 -5.51
N ILE A 132 9.25 -8.87 -4.27
CA ILE A 132 9.99 -9.27 -3.06
C ILE A 132 9.23 -10.31 -2.25
N VAL A 133 7.90 -10.17 -2.15
CA VAL A 133 6.99 -11.08 -1.43
C VAL A 133 5.72 -11.32 -2.25
N PRO A 134 5.04 -12.47 -2.11
CA PRO A 134 3.76 -12.69 -2.76
C PRO A 134 2.73 -11.69 -2.22
N VAL A 135 2.03 -11.00 -3.12
CA VAL A 135 0.95 -10.05 -2.81
C VAL A 135 -0.38 -10.70 -3.16
N ASP A 136 -1.34 -10.61 -2.25
CA ASP A 136 -2.68 -11.15 -2.42
C ASP A 136 -3.68 -10.06 -2.84
N VAL A 137 -3.50 -8.83 -2.36
CA VAL A 137 -4.40 -7.69 -2.61
C VAL A 137 -3.59 -6.45 -2.96
N GLU A 138 -4.01 -5.73 -3.98
CA GLU A 138 -3.37 -4.51 -4.47
C GLU A 138 -4.31 -3.32 -4.34
N ILE A 139 -3.82 -2.24 -3.70
CA ILE A 139 -4.55 -0.97 -3.53
C ILE A 139 -3.85 0.12 -4.36
N PRO A 140 -4.34 0.41 -5.58
CA PRO A 140 -3.73 1.45 -6.43
C PRO A 140 -4.00 2.86 -5.90
N GLY A 141 -3.05 3.80 -6.10
CA GLY A 141 -3.17 5.21 -5.73
C GLY A 141 -1.87 5.86 -5.27
N CYS A 142 -1.79 7.20 -5.30
CA CYS A 142 -0.59 7.95 -4.89
C CYS A 142 -0.93 9.27 -4.13
N PRO A 143 -1.30 9.19 -2.84
CA PRO A 143 -1.71 7.97 -2.11
C PRO A 143 -3.16 7.56 -2.44
N PRO A 144 -3.56 6.30 -2.19
CA PRO A 144 -4.96 5.88 -2.26
C PRO A 144 -5.78 6.59 -1.18
N THR A 145 -7.03 6.97 -1.50
CA THR A 145 -7.88 7.65 -0.52
C THR A 145 -8.27 6.71 0.63
N PRO A 146 -8.67 7.23 1.81
CA PRO A 146 -9.11 6.40 2.92
C PRO A 146 -10.31 5.52 2.56
N GLU A 147 -11.23 5.99 1.70
CA GLU A 147 -12.34 5.17 1.22
C GLU A 147 -11.87 3.97 0.40
N THR A 148 -10.82 4.16 -0.41
CA THR A 148 -10.26 3.11 -1.26
C THR A 148 -9.52 2.07 -0.41
N ILE A 149 -8.75 2.53 0.57
CA ILE A 149 -8.12 1.65 1.56
C ILE A 149 -9.19 0.85 2.32
N LEU A 150 -10.23 1.53 2.81
CA LEU A 150 -11.32 0.89 3.54
C LEU A 150 -12.04 -0.15 2.68
N ALA A 151 -12.34 0.14 1.42
CA ALA A 151 -12.99 -0.79 0.51
C ALA A 151 -12.17 -2.08 0.31
N ALA A 152 -10.84 -1.96 0.18
CA ALA A 152 -9.95 -3.10 0.08
C ALA A 152 -9.85 -3.89 1.39
N LEU A 153 -9.79 -3.22 2.55
CA LEU A 153 -9.84 -3.92 3.84
C LEU A 153 -11.15 -4.68 4.02
N ARG A 154 -12.28 -4.09 3.59
CA ARG A 154 -13.60 -4.73 3.62
C ARG A 154 -13.72 -5.92 2.68
N SER A 155 -13.06 -5.90 1.52
CA SER A 155 -13.05 -7.08 0.65
C SER A 155 -12.38 -8.25 1.37
N VAL A 156 -11.27 -8.02 2.08
CA VAL A 156 -10.58 -9.05 2.88
C VAL A 156 -11.40 -9.49 4.09
N THR A 157 -11.97 -8.57 4.87
CA THR A 157 -12.76 -8.94 6.05
C THR A 157 -14.11 -9.56 5.70
N GLY A 158 -14.63 -9.33 4.49
CA GLY A 158 -15.95 -9.80 4.05
C GLY A 158 -17.12 -9.09 4.76
N ARG A 159 -16.89 -7.89 5.29
CA ARG A 159 -17.88 -7.07 6.02
C ARG A 159 -18.03 -5.70 5.37
#